data_AF-A0A656JMB8-F1
#
_entry.id   AF-A0A656JMB8-F1
#
_cell.length_a   1.000
_cell.length_b   1.000
_cell.length_c   1.000
_cell.angle_alpha   90.00
_cell.angle_beta   90.00
_cell.angle_gamma   90.00
#
_symmetry.space_group_name_H-M   'P 1'
#
loop_
_entity.id
_entity.type
_entity.pdbx_description
1 polymer ?
#
loop_
_entity_poly.entity_id
_entity_poly.type
_entity_poly.pdbx_seq_one_letter_code
_entity_poly.pdbx_strand_id
1 'polypeptide(L)'
;WKRGDIDATYVWDPALGVAKETGKVLITSGELAKVGAPTFDAWIVRKDFASKHPEVVKAFAKVTLDAYAQYRQDPAAWIANPANVDKLTRLSGAKASDVPELLQGNVYPLATEQSALLGAPTIEAVTKTAAFLKEQGKVDAVLPDYSPYVSNTFIPQ
;
A
#
# COMPACT_ATOMS: atom_id res chain seq x y z
N TRP A 1 -19.49 -15.33 -3.03
CA TRP A 1 -19.48 -15.73 -4.44
C TRP A 1 -19.62 -17.24 -4.61
N LYS A 2 -18.70 -18.07 -4.08
CA LYS A 2 -18.75 -19.55 -4.26
C LYS A 2 -20.06 -20.23 -3.82
N ARG A 3 -20.71 -19.73 -2.77
CA ARG A 3 -22.03 -20.22 -2.31
C ARG A 3 -23.22 -19.42 -2.84
N GLY A 4 -22.98 -18.31 -3.53
CA GLY A 4 -24.03 -17.38 -3.98
C GLY A 4 -24.50 -16.33 -2.96
N ASP A 5 -23.93 -16.27 -1.73
CA ASP A 5 -24.45 -15.36 -0.68
C ASP A 5 -24.08 -13.86 -0.84
N ILE A 6 -23.17 -13.52 -1.76
CA ILE A 6 -22.75 -12.14 -2.03
C ILE A 6 -22.66 -11.92 -3.53
N ASP A 7 -23.18 -10.79 -4.00
CA ASP A 7 -23.21 -10.42 -5.42
C ASP A 7 -21.92 -9.73 -5.89
N ALA A 8 -21.30 -8.94 -5.01
CA ALA A 8 -20.07 -8.19 -5.31
C ALA A 8 -19.21 -8.01 -4.05
N THR A 9 -17.92 -7.72 -4.26
CA THR A 9 -16.95 -7.47 -3.19
C THR A 9 -15.88 -6.50 -3.66
N TYR A 10 -15.32 -5.72 -2.73
CA TYR A 10 -14.19 -4.82 -2.97
C TYR A 10 -13.02 -5.28 -2.10
N VAL A 11 -12.03 -5.97 -2.69
CA VAL A 11 -11.00 -6.73 -1.96
C VAL A 11 -9.65 -6.69 -2.69
N TRP A 12 -8.59 -7.07 -1.96
CA TRP A 12 -7.23 -7.28 -2.48
C TRP A 12 -6.88 -8.77 -2.53
N ASP A 13 -5.69 -9.10 -3.04
CA ASP A 13 -5.19 -10.47 -3.10
C ASP A 13 -4.86 -11.07 -1.73
N PRO A 14 -5.07 -12.39 -1.53
CA PRO A 14 -5.38 -13.40 -2.55
C PRO A 14 -6.88 -13.51 -2.88
N ALA A 15 -7.76 -12.86 -2.12
CA ALA A 15 -9.21 -12.97 -2.33
C ALA A 15 -9.66 -12.43 -3.69
N LEU A 16 -9.01 -11.35 -4.17
CA LEU A 16 -9.24 -10.77 -5.48
C LEU A 16 -8.97 -11.78 -6.61
N GLY A 17 -7.80 -12.44 -6.61
CA GLY A 17 -7.47 -13.49 -7.56
C GLY A 17 -8.55 -14.58 -7.64
N VAL A 18 -9.04 -15.06 -6.50
CA VAL A 18 -10.11 -16.10 -6.48
C VAL A 18 -11.47 -15.56 -6.95
N ALA A 19 -11.80 -14.30 -6.65
CA ALA A 19 -13.03 -13.68 -7.14
C ALA A 19 -13.01 -13.49 -8.67
N LYS A 20 -11.85 -13.15 -9.24
CA LYS A 20 -11.67 -12.93 -10.69
C LYS A 20 -11.76 -14.18 -11.54
N GLU A 21 -11.60 -15.37 -10.95
CA GLU A 21 -11.76 -16.64 -11.69
C GLU A 21 -13.13 -16.78 -12.38
N THR A 22 -14.16 -16.21 -11.75
CA THR A 22 -15.56 -16.31 -12.24
C THR A 22 -16.30 -14.98 -12.24
N GLY A 23 -15.72 -13.93 -11.64
CA GLY A 23 -16.29 -12.60 -11.55
C GLY A 23 -15.83 -11.66 -12.67
N LYS A 24 -16.41 -10.46 -12.67
CA LYS A 24 -16.03 -9.34 -13.53
C LYS A 24 -15.61 -8.17 -12.66
N VAL A 25 -14.46 -7.58 -12.97
CA VAL A 25 -14.02 -6.33 -12.33
C VAL A 25 -14.95 -5.20 -12.77
N LEU A 26 -15.61 -4.56 -11.81
CA LEU A 26 -16.51 -3.42 -12.05
C LEU A 26 -15.80 -2.07 -11.88
N ILE A 27 -14.88 -2.00 -10.92
CA ILE A 27 -14.08 -0.81 -10.60
C ILE A 27 -12.83 -1.23 -9.83
N THR A 28 -11.75 -0.45 -9.93
CA THR A 28 -10.48 -0.63 -9.24
C THR A 28 -10.11 0.60 -8.39
N SER A 29 -9.23 0.41 -7.39
CA SER A 29 -8.72 1.55 -6.60
C SER A 29 -7.90 2.52 -7.45
N GLY A 30 -7.28 2.05 -8.53
CA GLY A 30 -6.61 2.91 -9.51
C GLY A 30 -7.58 3.83 -10.27
N GLU A 31 -8.81 3.37 -10.53
CA GLU A 31 -9.87 4.22 -11.10
C GLU A 31 -10.42 5.20 -10.07
N LEU A 32 -10.64 4.77 -8.82
CA LEU A 32 -11.06 5.66 -7.73
C LEU A 32 -10.03 6.75 -7.43
N ALA A 33 -8.73 6.43 -7.53
CA ALA A 33 -7.65 7.40 -7.37
C ALA A 33 -7.75 8.55 -8.39
N LYS A 34 -8.12 8.27 -9.64
CA LYS A 34 -8.28 9.28 -10.70
C LYS A 34 -9.43 10.25 -10.43
N VAL A 35 -10.42 9.84 -9.64
CA VAL A 35 -11.57 10.67 -9.26
C VAL A 35 -11.46 11.24 -7.84
N GLY A 36 -10.25 11.24 -7.27
CA GLY A 36 -9.95 11.95 -6.02
C GLY A 36 -10.07 11.11 -4.74
N ALA A 37 -10.21 9.79 -4.85
CA ALA A 37 -10.24 8.86 -3.71
C ALA A 37 -9.06 7.86 -3.74
N PRO A 38 -7.79 8.32 -3.73
CA PRO A 38 -6.64 7.42 -3.67
C PRO A 38 -6.56 6.72 -2.32
N THR A 39 -6.22 5.44 -2.33
CA THR A 39 -5.87 4.65 -1.14
C THR A 39 -4.40 4.25 -1.19
N PHE A 40 -3.75 4.15 -0.05
CA PHE A 40 -2.34 3.79 0.06
C PHE A 40 -2.12 2.85 1.24
N ASP A 41 -1.13 1.98 1.09
CA ASP A 41 -0.61 1.17 2.20
C ASP A 41 0.51 1.93 2.90
N ALA A 42 0.52 1.89 4.23
CA ALA A 42 1.48 2.62 5.05
C ALA A 42 2.09 1.74 6.14
N TRP A 43 3.38 1.92 6.36
CA TRP A 43 4.06 1.45 7.57
C TRP A 43 3.99 2.51 8.65
N ILE A 44 3.51 2.13 9.83
CA ILE A 44 3.39 3.02 10.98
C ILE A 44 4.26 2.48 12.11
N VAL A 45 5.01 3.37 12.75
CA VAL A 45 5.84 3.04 13.92
C VAL A 45 5.33 3.80 15.15
N ARG A 46 5.30 3.13 16.30
CA ARG A 46 4.98 3.80 17.56
C ARG A 46 6.05 4.84 17.91
N LYS A 47 5.60 5.98 18.44
CA LYS A 47 6.49 7.10 18.80
C LYS A 47 7.58 6.69 19.80
N ASP A 48 7.23 5.93 20.84
CA ASP A 48 8.18 5.49 21.86
C ASP A 48 9.26 4.55 21.33
N PHE A 49 8.89 3.63 20.44
CA PHE A 49 9.85 2.76 19.75
C PHE A 49 10.77 3.57 18.84
N ALA A 50 10.21 4.47 18.02
CA ALA A 50 10.99 5.31 17.11
C ALA A 50 11.97 6.25 17.84
N SER A 51 11.59 6.76 19.02
CA SER A 51 12.48 7.57 19.85
C SER A 51 13.60 6.77 20.50
N LYS A 52 13.34 5.52 20.90
CA LYS A 52 14.35 4.65 21.56
C LYS A 52 15.27 3.93 20.59
N HIS A 53 14.75 3.61 19.39
CA HIS A 53 15.43 2.80 18.38
C HIS A 53 15.37 3.44 16.97
N PRO A 54 15.75 4.72 16.81
CA PRO A 54 15.67 5.40 15.53
C PRO A 54 16.51 4.72 14.43
N GLU A 55 17.61 4.09 14.79
CA GLU A 55 18.46 3.30 13.90
C GLU A 55 17.75 2.08 13.32
N VAL A 56 16.92 1.40 14.11
CA VAL A 56 16.14 0.24 13.66
C VAL A 56 15.07 0.68 12.67
N VAL A 57 14.40 1.80 12.93
CA VAL A 57 13.40 2.35 12.01
C VAL A 57 14.02 2.77 10.68
N LYS A 58 15.20 3.42 10.71
CA LYS A 58 15.96 3.75 9.49
C LYS A 58 16.40 2.51 8.72
N ALA A 59 16.88 1.48 9.42
CA ALA A 59 17.27 0.23 8.79
C ALA A 59 16.08 -0.48 8.13
N PHE A 60 14.91 -0.49 8.77
CA PHE A 60 13.67 -1.01 8.20
C PHE A 60 13.26 -0.23 6.94
N ALA A 61 13.24 1.10 7.01
CA ALA A 61 12.94 1.95 5.87
C ALA A 61 13.93 1.70 4.71
N LYS A 62 15.23 1.56 5.02
CA LYS A 62 16.26 1.25 4.03
C LYS A 62 16.01 -0.07 3.31
N VAL A 63 15.83 -1.17 4.02
CA VAL A 63 15.63 -2.49 3.39
C VAL A 63 14.37 -2.48 2.52
N THR A 64 13.31 -1.79 2.96
CA THR A 64 12.07 -1.65 2.19
C THR A 64 12.29 -0.88 0.89
N LEU A 65 12.96 0.28 0.96
CA LEU A 65 13.23 1.12 -0.20
C LEU A 65 14.25 0.51 -1.16
N ASP A 66 15.24 -0.22 -0.65
CA ASP A 66 16.19 -0.98 -1.47
C ASP A 66 15.43 -2.05 -2.28
N ALA A 67 14.46 -2.74 -1.67
CA ALA A 67 13.61 -3.72 -2.37
C ALA A 67 12.73 -3.06 -3.44
N TYR A 68 12.14 -1.90 -3.14
CA TYR A 68 11.38 -1.12 -4.13
C TYR A 68 12.26 -0.67 -5.29
N ALA A 69 13.45 -0.16 -5.01
CA ALA A 69 14.41 0.24 -6.03
C ALA A 69 14.84 -0.95 -6.90
N GLN A 70 15.11 -2.11 -6.30
CA GLN A 70 15.46 -3.33 -7.04
C GLN A 70 14.33 -3.78 -7.98
N TYR A 71 13.08 -3.78 -7.51
CA TYR A 71 11.93 -4.09 -8.37
C TYR A 71 11.79 -3.07 -9.50
N ARG A 72 11.94 -1.78 -9.18
CA ARG A 72 11.78 -0.68 -10.15
C ARG A 72 12.88 -0.57 -11.19
N GLN A 73 14.06 -1.16 -10.97
CA GLN A 73 15.14 -1.20 -11.97
C GLN A 73 14.73 -1.98 -13.22
N ASP A 74 14.15 -3.16 -13.04
CA ASP A 74 13.61 -3.98 -14.12
C ASP A 74 12.49 -4.87 -13.58
N PRO A 75 11.23 -4.38 -13.58
CA PRO A 75 10.08 -5.14 -13.07
C PRO A 75 9.89 -6.48 -13.80
N ALA A 76 10.17 -6.52 -15.10
CA ALA A 76 10.00 -7.72 -15.91
C ALA A 76 11.02 -8.79 -15.50
N ALA A 77 12.31 -8.44 -15.39
CA ALA A 77 13.33 -9.36 -14.90
C ALA A 77 13.09 -9.77 -13.44
N TRP A 78 12.62 -8.85 -12.59
CA TRP A 78 12.31 -9.15 -11.19
C TRP A 78 11.20 -10.20 -11.06
N ILE A 79 10.13 -10.06 -11.85
CA ILE A 79 8.99 -10.99 -11.91
C ILE A 79 9.40 -12.31 -12.57
N ALA A 80 10.25 -12.29 -13.60
CA ALA A 80 10.73 -13.48 -14.28
C ALA A 80 11.62 -14.37 -13.37
N ASN A 81 12.10 -13.85 -12.24
CA ASN A 81 12.87 -14.62 -11.27
C ASN A 81 11.94 -15.44 -10.34
N PRO A 82 11.94 -16.79 -10.43
CA PRO A 82 11.05 -17.64 -9.63
C PRO A 82 11.26 -17.48 -8.13
N ALA A 83 12.49 -17.26 -7.68
CA ALA A 83 12.79 -17.11 -6.25
C ALA A 83 12.16 -15.85 -5.64
N ASN A 84 11.91 -14.81 -6.45
CA ASN A 84 11.20 -13.61 -6.01
C ASN A 84 9.69 -13.88 -5.88
N VAL A 85 9.12 -14.53 -6.90
CA VAL A 85 7.70 -14.92 -6.93
C VAL A 85 7.38 -15.91 -5.81
N ASP A 86 8.24 -16.89 -5.54
CA ASP A 86 8.08 -17.89 -4.48
C ASP A 86 8.03 -17.24 -3.09
N LYS A 87 8.87 -16.21 -2.85
CA LYS A 87 8.83 -15.47 -1.57
C LYS A 87 7.51 -14.74 -1.39
N LEU A 88 7.00 -14.10 -2.43
CA LEU A 88 5.72 -13.39 -2.42
C LEU A 88 4.57 -14.35 -2.16
N THR A 89 4.45 -15.41 -2.96
CA THR A 89 3.37 -16.40 -2.83
C THR A 89 3.36 -17.08 -1.46
N ARG A 90 4.54 -17.38 -0.89
CA ARG A 90 4.65 -17.94 0.48
C ARG A 90 4.13 -16.98 1.55
N LEU A 91 4.34 -15.68 1.39
CA LEU A 91 3.93 -14.66 2.38
C LEU A 91 2.48 -14.23 2.20
N SER A 92 2.02 -14.04 0.96
CA SER A 92 0.68 -13.51 0.67
C SER A 92 -0.38 -14.60 0.52
N GLY A 93 0.02 -15.83 0.19
CA GLY A 93 -0.91 -16.90 -0.21
C GLY A 93 -1.52 -16.70 -1.60
N ALA A 94 -1.09 -15.71 -2.37
CA ALA A 94 -1.51 -15.52 -3.75
C ALA A 94 -0.94 -16.62 -4.66
N LYS A 95 -1.59 -16.88 -5.80
CA LYS A 95 -1.04 -17.77 -6.82
C LYS A 95 0.11 -17.07 -7.54
N ALA A 96 1.11 -17.84 -7.97
CA ALA A 96 2.22 -17.30 -8.75
C ALA A 96 1.75 -16.58 -10.03
N SER A 97 0.64 -17.04 -10.64
CA SER A 97 0.02 -16.41 -11.81
C SER A 97 -0.52 -15.01 -11.56
N ASP A 98 -0.85 -14.68 -10.31
CA ASP A 98 -1.53 -13.44 -9.93
C ASP A 98 -0.51 -12.35 -9.53
N VAL A 99 0.70 -12.76 -9.16
CA VAL A 99 1.80 -11.87 -8.71
C VAL A 99 2.13 -10.76 -9.71
N PRO A 100 2.25 -11.00 -11.04
CA PRO A 100 2.59 -9.93 -11.98
C PRO A 100 1.58 -8.79 -11.95
N GLU A 101 0.28 -9.10 -12.00
CA GLU A 101 -0.78 -8.10 -11.99
C GLU A 101 -0.86 -7.38 -10.64
N LEU A 102 -0.73 -8.12 -9.53
CA LEU A 102 -0.67 -7.55 -8.18
C LEU A 102 0.42 -6.50 -8.07
N LEU A 103 1.64 -6.82 -8.54
CA LEU A 103 2.75 -5.88 -8.46
C LEU A 103 2.54 -4.68 -9.37
N GLN A 104 2.06 -4.90 -10.60
CA GLN A 104 1.83 -3.83 -11.58
C GLN A 104 0.64 -2.92 -11.24
N GLY A 105 -0.30 -3.38 -10.42
CA GLY A 105 -1.42 -2.59 -9.92
C GLY A 105 -1.03 -1.51 -8.89
N ASN A 106 0.23 -1.46 -8.47
CA ASN A 106 0.74 -0.58 -7.43
C ASN A 106 1.94 0.24 -7.88
N VAL A 107 2.18 1.36 -7.20
CA VAL A 107 3.40 2.17 -7.36
C VAL A 107 4.27 1.99 -6.11
N TYR A 108 5.53 1.62 -6.33
CA TYR A 108 6.53 1.47 -5.26
C TYR A 108 7.50 2.65 -5.31
N PRO A 109 7.40 3.61 -4.38
CA PRO A 109 8.17 4.84 -4.44
C PRO A 109 9.65 4.61 -4.14
N LEU A 110 10.52 5.28 -4.88
CA LEU A 110 11.95 5.40 -4.57
C LEU A 110 12.16 6.31 -3.35
N ALA A 111 13.35 6.29 -2.74
CA ALA A 111 13.63 7.06 -1.52
C ALA A 111 13.34 8.57 -1.65
N THR A 112 13.66 9.17 -2.80
CA THR A 112 13.38 10.58 -3.08
C THR A 112 11.88 10.85 -3.21
N GLU A 113 11.15 9.99 -3.90
CA GLU A 113 9.69 10.04 -4.03
C GLU A 113 9.02 9.86 -2.66
N GLN A 114 9.46 8.87 -1.88
CA GLN A 114 8.95 8.58 -0.54
C GLN A 114 9.16 9.75 0.41
N SER A 115 10.31 10.42 0.34
CA SER A 115 10.61 11.60 1.17
C SER A 115 9.66 12.76 0.87
N ALA A 116 9.29 12.95 -0.40
CA ALA A 116 8.33 13.97 -0.82
C ALA A 116 6.88 13.58 -0.46
N LEU A 117 6.53 12.30 -0.62
CA LEU A 117 5.21 11.77 -0.28
C LEU A 117 4.92 11.89 1.22
N LEU A 118 5.90 11.56 2.08
CA LEU A 118 5.81 11.63 3.55
C LEU A 118 5.95 13.07 4.10
N GLY A 119 5.28 14.01 3.44
CA GLY A 119 5.10 15.40 3.86
C GLY A 119 3.67 15.84 3.58
N ALA A 120 3.51 17.01 2.95
CA ALA A 120 2.19 17.57 2.62
C ALA A 120 1.23 16.60 1.90
N PRO A 121 1.68 15.78 0.92
CA PRO A 121 0.77 14.87 0.20
C PRO A 121 0.09 13.85 1.12
N THR A 122 0.84 13.17 1.99
CA THR A 122 0.27 12.19 2.93
C THR A 122 -0.61 12.86 3.98
N ILE A 123 -0.20 14.05 4.47
CA ILE A 123 -1.00 14.80 5.45
C ILE A 123 -2.37 15.18 4.85
N GLU A 124 -2.39 15.68 3.62
CA GLU A 124 -3.63 16.01 2.91
C GLU A 124 -4.47 14.75 2.70
N ALA A 125 -3.86 13.65 2.26
CA ALA A 125 -4.57 12.41 2.01
C ALA A 125 -5.22 11.82 3.27
N VAL A 126 -4.52 11.82 4.42
CA VAL A 126 -5.07 11.40 5.71
C VAL A 126 -6.20 12.33 6.15
N THR A 127 -6.03 13.64 5.99
CA THR A 127 -7.05 14.64 6.34
C THR A 127 -8.34 14.44 5.54
N LYS A 128 -8.22 14.29 4.22
CA LYS A 128 -9.36 14.02 3.32
C LYS A 128 -10.03 12.69 3.63
N THR A 129 -9.24 11.65 3.91
CA THR A 129 -9.78 10.33 4.28
C THR A 129 -10.56 10.41 5.59
N ALA A 130 -10.04 11.08 6.61
CA ALA A 130 -10.73 11.24 7.89
C ALA A 130 -12.04 12.04 7.73
N ALA A 131 -12.03 13.12 6.93
CA ALA A 131 -13.23 13.88 6.61
C ALA A 131 -14.28 13.02 5.90
N PHE A 132 -13.88 12.29 4.86
CA PHE A 132 -14.76 11.37 4.15
C PHE A 132 -15.34 10.29 5.08
N LEU A 133 -14.50 9.66 5.92
CA LEU A 133 -14.97 8.67 6.89
C LEU A 133 -15.97 9.26 7.90
N LYS A 134 -15.82 10.53 8.30
CA LYS A 134 -16.80 11.22 9.15
C LYS A 134 -18.11 11.46 8.41
N GLU A 135 -18.07 11.91 7.16
CA GLU A 135 -19.25 12.08 6.31
C GLU A 135 -20.01 10.75 6.11
N GLN A 136 -19.27 9.64 6.02
CA GLN A 136 -19.83 8.28 5.91
C GLN A 136 -20.23 7.66 7.27
N GLY A 137 -20.13 8.41 8.37
CA GLY A 137 -20.50 7.95 9.72
C GLY A 137 -19.63 6.80 10.25
N LYS A 138 -18.37 6.70 9.79
CA LYS A 138 -17.41 5.66 10.22
C LYS A 138 -16.52 6.11 11.38
N VAL A 139 -16.42 7.42 11.61
CA VAL A 139 -15.72 8.01 12.75
C VAL A 139 -16.51 9.19 13.31
N ASP A 140 -16.47 9.37 14.63
CA ASP A 140 -17.24 10.42 15.32
C ASP A 140 -16.62 11.83 15.14
N ALA A 141 -15.29 11.88 15.05
CA ALA A 141 -14.52 13.11 15.02
C ALA A 141 -13.31 13.04 14.08
N VAL A 142 -12.86 14.21 13.65
CA VAL A 142 -11.63 14.40 12.87
C VAL A 142 -10.69 15.29 13.68
N LEU A 143 -9.39 15.12 13.51
CA LEU A 143 -8.40 15.99 14.14
C LEU A 143 -8.27 17.31 13.36
N PRO A 144 -7.92 18.42 14.04
CA PRO A 144 -7.62 19.68 13.36
C PRO A 144 -6.31 19.62 12.56
N ASP A 145 -5.41 18.69 12.91
CA ASP A 145 -4.13 18.50 12.23
C ASP A 145 -3.65 17.05 12.33
N TYR A 146 -3.25 16.48 11.19
CA TYR A 146 -2.66 15.14 11.07
C TYR A 146 -1.15 15.16 10.84
N SER A 147 -0.52 16.33 10.71
CA SER A 147 0.94 16.47 10.56
C SER A 147 1.77 15.72 11.60
N PRO A 148 1.37 15.62 12.90
CA PRO A 148 2.17 14.92 13.92
C PRO A 148 2.19 13.38 13.76
N TYR A 149 1.50 12.83 12.76
CA TYR A 149 1.43 11.41 12.45
C TYR A 149 2.18 11.04 11.16
N VAL A 150 2.78 12.02 10.47
CA VAL A 150 3.55 11.82 9.24
C VAL A 150 4.98 12.32 9.45
N SER A 151 5.97 11.52 9.06
CA SER A 151 7.38 11.92 9.15
C SER A 151 8.22 11.27 8.06
N ASN A 152 9.07 12.04 7.41
CA ASN A 152 10.08 11.56 6.47
C ASN A 152 11.49 11.43 7.09
N THR A 153 11.63 11.64 8.40
CA THR A 153 12.94 11.71 9.09
C THR A 153 13.71 10.38 9.13
N PHE A 154 13.02 9.26 8.88
CA PHE A 154 13.60 7.92 8.85
C PHE A 154 13.94 7.43 7.44
N ILE A 155 13.63 8.22 6.41
CA ILE A 155 14.00 7.87 5.03
C ILE A 155 15.52 8.05 4.88
N PRO A 156 16.26 7.03 4.37
CA PRO A 156 17.67 7.17 4.09
C PRO A 156 17.93 8.28 3.07
N GLN A 157 18.99 9.05 3.26
CA GLN A 157 19.49 10.01 2.27
C GLN A 157 20.16 9.28 1.10
#